data_AF-A0A844GD51-F1
#
_entry.id   AF-A0A844GD51-F1
#
_cell.length_a   1.000
_cell.length_b   1.000
_cell.length_c   1.000
_cell.angle_alpha   90.00
_cell.angle_beta   90.00
_cell.angle_gamma   90.00
#
_symmetry.space_group_name_H-M   'P 1'
#
loop_
_entity.id
_entity.type
_entity.pdbx_description
1 polymer ?
#
loop_
_entity_poly.entity_id
_entity_poly.type
_entity_poly.pdbx_seq_one_letter_code
_entity_poly.pdbx_strand_id
1 'polypeptide(L)'
;MVGRAYQDVFRLLNELAAELAEDPISECFHTGRSVEFPDRMQLASAKGQVRLVEGAVAPLFSRDGQLTGVVCALRDMGPIRQRAAEALAASELRVKEHLEKLSHVARLHTMGEMASGIAHELNQPLTAISNYCQASLQLMEMVEEPVPQVESALRLAVAQANRAGEIIKRLRALVSKRAMETRLVDLNRWLGTACFLPSMISRHGALRWCSCCIPILFR
;
A
#
# COMPACT_ATOMS: atom_id res chain seq x y z
N MET A 1 -37.45 -33.95 16.49
CA MET A 1 -38.05 -32.80 15.78
C MET A 1 -38.90 -33.28 14.60
N VAL A 2 -39.70 -34.34 14.76
CA VAL A 2 -40.63 -34.76 13.70
C VAL A 2 -42.00 -34.23 14.10
N GLY A 3 -42.70 -33.55 13.18
CA GLY A 3 -44.05 -33.01 13.40
C GLY A 3 -44.14 -31.60 14.03
N ARG A 4 -43.02 -30.85 14.15
CA ARG A 4 -43.07 -29.42 14.51
C ARG A 4 -43.05 -28.55 13.25
N ALA A 5 -43.64 -27.36 13.32
CA ALA A 5 -43.53 -26.37 12.25
C ALA A 5 -42.05 -25.99 12.05
N TYR A 6 -41.61 -25.85 10.79
CA TYR A 6 -40.21 -25.53 10.50
C TYR A 6 -39.80 -24.17 11.10
N GLN A 7 -40.75 -23.24 11.21
CA GLN A 7 -40.59 -21.91 11.82
C GLN A 7 -40.18 -21.96 13.30
N ASP A 8 -40.50 -23.06 14.00
CA ASP A 8 -40.08 -23.30 15.39
C ASP A 8 -38.67 -23.88 15.50
N VAL A 9 -38.11 -24.36 14.38
CA VAL A 9 -36.78 -25.00 14.33
C VAL A 9 -35.74 -24.01 13.82
N PHE A 10 -36.08 -23.26 12.78
CA PHE A 10 -35.24 -22.21 12.21
C PHE A 10 -36.09 -21.12 11.54
N ARG A 11 -35.52 -19.93 11.43
CA ARG A 11 -36.05 -18.83 10.62
C ARG A 11 -35.05 -18.42 9.57
N LEU A 12 -35.58 -18.14 8.41
CA LEU A 12 -34.88 -17.63 7.25
C LEU A 12 -35.11 -16.11 7.26
N LEU A 13 -34.03 -15.35 7.30
CA LEU A 13 -34.04 -13.88 7.40
C LEU A 13 -33.18 -13.29 6.30
N ASN A 14 -33.50 -12.09 5.84
CA ASN A 14 -32.64 -11.34 4.95
C ASN A 14 -31.76 -10.38 5.78
N GLU A 15 -30.46 -10.29 5.47
CA GLU A 15 -29.57 -9.35 6.16
C GLU A 15 -30.04 -7.89 6.08
N LEU A 16 -30.73 -7.51 4.99
CA LEU A 16 -31.20 -6.14 4.74
C LEU A 16 -32.67 -5.91 5.13
N ALA A 17 -33.45 -6.98 5.35
CA ALA A 17 -34.86 -6.90 5.70
C ALA A 17 -35.16 -7.84 6.87
N ALA A 18 -35.58 -7.26 8.01
CA ALA A 18 -35.93 -8.00 9.21
C ALA A 18 -37.07 -9.01 9.01
N GLU A 19 -37.91 -8.78 7.99
CA GLU A 19 -38.97 -9.68 7.53
C GLU A 19 -38.88 -9.83 6.01
N LEU A 20 -38.87 -11.08 5.53
CA LEU A 20 -39.04 -11.38 4.11
C LEU A 20 -40.51 -11.13 3.71
N ALA A 21 -40.74 -10.63 2.50
CA ALA A 21 -42.09 -10.47 1.97
C ALA A 21 -42.86 -11.81 1.91
N GLU A 22 -42.15 -12.88 1.56
CA GLU A 22 -42.57 -14.28 1.72
C GLU A 22 -41.31 -15.11 1.99
N ASP A 23 -41.39 -16.09 2.90
CA ASP A 23 -40.23 -16.96 3.12
C ASP A 23 -40.10 -18.00 1.99
N PRO A 24 -38.88 -18.34 1.53
CA PRO A 24 -38.66 -19.22 0.37
C PRO A 24 -39.31 -20.60 0.48
N ILE A 25 -39.57 -21.07 1.71
CA ILE A 25 -40.23 -22.35 1.95
C ILE A 25 -41.72 -22.23 1.63
N SER A 26 -42.39 -21.20 2.17
CA SER A 26 -43.79 -20.90 1.83
C SER A 26 -43.96 -20.67 0.33
N GLU A 27 -43.07 -19.88 -0.30
CA GLU A 27 -43.13 -19.61 -1.74
C GLU A 27 -43.02 -20.91 -2.56
N CYS A 28 -42.13 -21.82 -2.17
CA CYS A 28 -42.00 -23.13 -2.82
C CYS A 28 -43.27 -23.97 -2.67
N PHE A 29 -43.91 -23.96 -1.50
CA PHE A 29 -45.18 -24.65 -1.27
C PHE A 29 -46.31 -24.10 -2.12
N HIS A 30 -46.41 -22.78 -2.26
CA HIS A 30 -47.45 -22.12 -3.05
C HIS A 30 -47.25 -22.29 -4.56
N THR A 31 -46.01 -22.17 -5.02
CA THR A 31 -45.69 -22.19 -6.46
C THR A 31 -45.44 -23.58 -7.02
N GLY A 32 -45.06 -24.54 -6.16
CA GLY A 32 -44.59 -25.86 -6.58
C GLY A 32 -43.31 -25.80 -7.42
N ARG A 33 -42.51 -24.75 -7.29
CA ARG A 33 -41.26 -24.55 -8.04
C ARG A 33 -40.07 -24.44 -7.10
N SER A 34 -38.87 -24.70 -7.61
CA SER A 34 -37.64 -24.46 -6.86
C SER A 34 -37.45 -22.96 -6.66
N VAL A 35 -37.12 -22.56 -5.43
CA VAL A 35 -36.87 -21.17 -5.03
C VAL A 35 -35.43 -21.06 -4.53
N GLU A 36 -34.61 -20.25 -5.18
CA GLU A 36 -33.25 -19.95 -4.72
C GLU A 36 -33.28 -18.90 -3.62
N PHE A 37 -32.30 -18.98 -2.73
CA PHE A 37 -32.17 -18.00 -1.67
C PHE A 37 -31.61 -16.70 -2.22
N PRO A 38 -32.20 -15.55 -1.84
CA PRO A 38 -31.62 -14.25 -2.12
C PRO A 38 -30.20 -14.14 -1.55
N ASP A 39 -29.40 -13.24 -2.13
CA ASP A 39 -28.10 -12.89 -1.59
C ASP A 39 -28.20 -12.51 -0.10
N ARG A 40 -27.20 -12.94 0.67
CA ARG A 40 -27.07 -12.61 2.11
C ARG A 40 -28.22 -13.13 2.98
N MET A 41 -28.72 -14.32 2.65
CA MET A 41 -29.68 -15.01 3.50
C MET A 41 -29.04 -15.45 4.83
N GLN A 42 -29.79 -15.29 5.92
CA GLN A 42 -29.38 -15.74 7.25
C GLN A 42 -30.34 -16.82 7.77
N LEU A 43 -29.76 -17.87 8.33
CA LEU A 43 -30.47 -18.89 9.08
C LEU A 43 -30.30 -18.61 10.57
N ALA A 44 -31.40 -18.29 11.24
CA ALA A 44 -31.47 -18.18 12.69
C ALA A 44 -32.04 -19.49 13.26
N SER A 45 -31.22 -20.24 14.00
CA SER A 45 -31.66 -21.44 14.73
C SER A 45 -32.55 -21.06 15.91
N ALA A 46 -33.46 -21.96 16.32
CA ALA A 46 -34.23 -21.84 17.57
C ALA A 46 -33.36 -21.59 18.83
N LYS A 47 -32.06 -21.92 18.79
CA LYS A 47 -31.09 -21.64 19.85
C LYS A 47 -30.48 -20.23 19.80
N GLY A 48 -30.93 -19.37 18.87
CA GLY A 48 -30.42 -18.01 18.68
C GLY A 48 -29.14 -17.90 17.85
N GLN A 49 -28.59 -19.00 17.35
CA GLN A 49 -27.41 -18.96 16.47
C GLN A 49 -27.81 -18.50 15.07
N VAL A 50 -27.17 -17.45 14.58
CA VAL A 50 -27.37 -16.91 13.22
C VAL A 50 -26.19 -17.27 12.34
N ARG A 51 -26.46 -17.78 11.14
CA ARG A 51 -25.46 -18.15 10.13
C ARG A 51 -25.83 -17.59 8.78
N LEU A 52 -24.84 -17.08 8.06
CA LEU A 52 -25.02 -16.73 6.66
C LEU A 52 -25.10 -18.01 5.84
N VAL A 53 -26.16 -18.17 5.06
CA VAL A 53 -26.40 -19.36 4.26
C VAL A 53 -26.65 -19.02 2.79
N GLU A 54 -26.21 -19.90 1.91
CA GLU A 54 -26.67 -19.95 0.52
C GLU A 54 -27.41 -21.28 0.32
N GLY A 55 -28.39 -21.28 -0.57
CA GLY A 55 -29.25 -22.45 -0.69
C GLY A 55 -30.42 -22.26 -1.64
N ALA A 56 -31.21 -23.32 -1.71
CA ALA A 56 -32.48 -23.33 -2.42
C ALA A 56 -33.45 -24.28 -1.73
N VAL A 57 -34.73 -24.05 -1.96
CA VAL A 57 -35.82 -24.94 -1.57
C VAL A 57 -36.40 -25.55 -2.85
N ALA A 58 -36.51 -26.87 -2.88
CA ALA A 58 -37.08 -27.61 -4.00
C ALA A 58 -38.32 -28.42 -3.56
N PRO A 59 -39.36 -28.50 -4.39
CA PRO A 59 -40.57 -29.26 -4.09
C PRO A 59 -40.34 -30.77 -4.19
N LEU A 60 -41.07 -31.54 -3.38
CA LEU A 60 -41.10 -33.00 -3.41
C LEU A 60 -42.49 -33.47 -3.83
N PHE A 61 -42.57 -34.16 -4.96
CA PHE A 61 -43.82 -34.68 -5.50
C PHE A 61 -43.99 -36.18 -5.23
N SER A 62 -45.23 -36.60 -4.96
CA SER A 62 -45.65 -38.01 -4.94
C SER A 62 -45.58 -38.62 -6.34
N ARG A 63 -45.68 -39.95 -6.41
CA ARG A 63 -45.86 -40.70 -7.67
C ARG A 63 -47.10 -40.24 -8.46
N ASP A 64 -48.12 -39.74 -7.76
CA ASP A 64 -49.36 -39.24 -8.35
C ASP A 64 -49.27 -37.75 -8.76
N GLY A 65 -48.07 -37.15 -8.71
CA GLY A 65 -47.83 -35.75 -9.09
C GLY A 65 -48.26 -34.71 -8.05
N GLN A 66 -48.74 -35.15 -6.88
CA GLN A 66 -49.16 -34.25 -5.79
C GLN A 66 -47.95 -33.75 -4.99
N LEU A 67 -47.95 -32.46 -4.62
CA LEU A 67 -46.92 -31.89 -3.75
C LEU A 67 -47.04 -32.49 -2.34
N THR A 68 -45.99 -33.17 -1.88
CA THR A 68 -45.95 -33.86 -0.58
C THR A 68 -45.07 -33.17 0.45
N GLY A 69 -44.16 -32.30 0.00
CA GLY A 69 -43.25 -31.58 0.88
C GLY A 69 -42.27 -30.75 0.10
N VAL A 70 -41.26 -30.25 0.80
CA VAL A 70 -40.12 -29.54 0.21
C VAL A 70 -38.83 -30.03 0.84
N VAL A 71 -37.72 -29.91 0.11
CA VAL A 71 -36.37 -30.12 0.59
C VAL A 71 -35.62 -28.80 0.54
N CYS A 72 -34.94 -28.46 1.63
CA CYS A 72 -34.12 -27.26 1.73
C CYS A 72 -32.64 -27.66 1.74
N ALA A 73 -31.86 -27.16 0.79
CA ALA A 73 -30.42 -27.34 0.74
C ALA A 73 -29.74 -26.05 1.20
N LEU A 74 -28.91 -26.16 2.24
CA LEU A 74 -28.31 -25.03 2.95
C LEU A 74 -26.80 -25.22 3.04
N ARG A 75 -26.04 -24.18 2.70
CA ARG A 75 -24.59 -24.14 2.87
C ARG A 75 -24.20 -22.97 3.75
N ASP A 76 -23.46 -23.23 4.82
CA ASP A 76 -22.88 -22.19 5.67
C ASP A 76 -21.75 -21.47 4.94
N MET A 77 -21.92 -20.16 4.73
CA MET A 77 -20.98 -19.31 4.01
C MET A 77 -19.95 -18.64 4.93
N GLY A 78 -20.11 -18.71 6.25
CA GLY A 78 -19.17 -18.14 7.21
C GLY A 78 -17.72 -18.62 7.00
N PRO A 79 -17.47 -19.95 7.01
CA PRO A 79 -16.12 -20.49 6.80
C PRO A 79 -15.53 -20.16 5.43
N ILE A 80 -16.38 -20.09 4.39
CA ILE A 80 -15.94 -19.78 3.02
C ILE A 80 -15.49 -18.32 2.93
N ARG A 81 -16.27 -17.38 3.47
CA ARG A 81 -15.92 -15.96 3.50
C ARG A 81 -14.69 -15.69 4.35
N GLN A 82 -14.55 -16.38 5.49
CA GLN A 82 -13.36 -16.24 6.32
C GLN A 82 -12.08 -16.68 5.58
N ARG A 83 -12.10 -17.86 4.94
CA ARG A 83 -10.96 -18.34 4.14
C ARG A 83 -10.67 -17.42 2.95
N ALA A 84 -11.70 -16.89 2.30
CA ALA A 84 -11.53 -15.94 1.21
C ALA A 84 -10.88 -14.64 1.69
N ALA A 85 -11.31 -14.11 2.84
CA ALA A 85 -10.73 -12.92 3.46
C ALA A 85 -9.26 -13.14 3.89
N GLU A 86 -8.97 -14.27 4.51
CA GLU A 86 -7.61 -14.66 4.90
C GLU A 86 -6.70 -14.83 3.67
N ALA A 87 -7.19 -15.47 2.61
CA ALA A 87 -6.47 -15.64 1.35
C ALA A 87 -6.21 -14.29 0.66
N LEU A 88 -7.19 -13.38 0.67
CA LEU A 88 -7.04 -12.04 0.13
C LEU A 88 -5.97 -11.25 0.91
N ALA A 89 -6.07 -11.22 2.24
CA ALA A 89 -5.10 -10.54 3.09
C ALA A 89 -3.67 -11.09 2.90
N ALA A 90 -3.52 -12.41 2.77
CA ALA A 90 -2.24 -13.05 2.49
C ALA A 90 -1.70 -12.66 1.09
N SER A 91 -2.57 -12.55 0.08
CA SER A 91 -2.19 -12.11 -1.26
C SER A 91 -1.74 -10.66 -1.29
N GLU A 92 -2.49 -9.76 -0.64
CA GLU A 92 -2.14 -8.34 -0.53
C GLU A 92 -0.77 -8.14 0.13
N LEU A 93 -0.48 -8.89 1.20
CA LEU A 93 0.81 -8.84 1.86
C LEU A 93 1.95 -9.27 0.91
N ARG A 94 1.77 -10.36 0.17
CA ARG A 94 2.76 -10.83 -0.82
C ARG A 94 2.99 -9.81 -1.92
N VAL A 95 1.93 -9.19 -2.45
CA VAL A 95 2.04 -8.13 -3.47
C VAL A 95 2.84 -6.96 -2.92
N LYS A 96 2.54 -6.52 -1.69
CA LYS A 96 3.28 -5.44 -1.03
C LYS A 96 4.77 -5.77 -0.89
N GLU A 97 5.11 -6.97 -0.42
CA GLU A 97 6.50 -7.42 -0.31
C GLU A 97 7.22 -7.46 -1.67
N HIS A 98 6.54 -7.90 -2.73
CA HIS A 98 7.09 -7.91 -4.08
C HIS A 98 7.34 -6.50 -4.62
N LEU A 99 6.40 -5.57 -4.41
CA LEU A 99 6.56 -4.18 -4.80
C LEU A 99 7.75 -3.52 -4.07
N GLU A 100 7.94 -3.81 -2.78
CA GLU A 100 9.10 -3.32 -2.03
C GLU A 100 10.42 -3.86 -2.58
N LYS A 101 10.48 -5.15 -2.94
CA LYS A 101 11.65 -5.79 -3.56
C LYS A 101 11.94 -5.19 -4.93
N LEU A 102 10.93 -5.05 -5.78
CA LEU A 102 11.06 -4.44 -7.12
C LEU A 102 11.52 -2.98 -7.03
N SER A 103 10.97 -2.21 -6.10
CA SER A 103 11.40 -0.84 -5.85
C SER A 103 12.89 -0.77 -5.47
N HIS A 104 13.36 -1.70 -4.65
CA HIS A 104 14.78 -1.78 -4.31
C HIS A 104 15.66 -2.14 -5.51
N VAL A 105 15.27 -3.14 -6.29
CA VAL A 105 15.99 -3.54 -7.51
C VAL A 105 16.01 -2.42 -8.54
N ALA A 106 14.90 -1.69 -8.72
CA ALA A 106 14.84 -0.54 -9.61
C ALA A 106 15.84 0.55 -9.21
N ARG A 107 15.95 0.88 -7.91
CA ARG A 107 16.96 1.83 -7.41
C ARG A 107 18.39 1.36 -7.72
N LEU A 108 18.67 0.07 -7.56
CA LEU A 108 19.96 -0.50 -7.90
C LEU A 108 20.23 -0.43 -9.41
N HIS A 109 19.23 -0.73 -10.25
CA HIS A 109 19.35 -0.67 -11.70
C HIS A 109 19.65 0.74 -12.20
N THR A 110 18.89 1.74 -11.76
CA THR A 110 19.13 3.14 -12.12
C THR A 110 20.53 3.59 -11.71
N MET A 111 21.05 3.14 -10.56
CA MET A 111 22.44 3.41 -10.18
C MET A 111 23.45 2.67 -11.04
N GLY A 112 23.14 1.46 -11.50
CA GLY A 112 23.94 0.73 -12.48
C GLY A 112 24.05 1.49 -13.80
N GLU A 113 22.95 2.04 -14.30
CA GLU A 113 22.94 2.89 -15.50
C GLU A 113 23.76 4.18 -15.29
N MET A 114 23.71 4.75 -14.08
CA MET A 114 24.50 5.93 -13.71
C MET A 114 25.93 5.61 -13.25
N ALA A 115 26.35 4.34 -13.24
CA ALA A 115 27.62 3.92 -12.63
C ALA A 115 28.83 4.59 -13.29
N SER A 116 28.80 4.77 -14.61
CA SER A 116 29.86 5.49 -15.36
C SER A 116 29.94 6.96 -14.95
N GLY A 117 28.81 7.64 -14.80
CA GLY A 117 28.75 9.03 -14.33
C GLY A 117 29.24 9.17 -12.88
N ILE A 118 28.87 8.23 -12.01
CA ILE A 118 29.34 8.17 -10.62
C ILE A 118 30.86 7.98 -10.57
N ALA A 119 31.39 7.04 -11.35
CA ALA A 119 32.83 6.80 -11.44
C ALA A 119 33.56 8.06 -11.91
N HIS A 120 33.00 8.76 -12.89
CA HIS A 120 33.55 10.02 -13.37
C HIS A 120 33.53 11.11 -12.30
N GLU A 121 32.39 11.30 -11.61
CA GLU A 121 32.27 12.30 -10.52
C GLU A 121 33.16 12.00 -9.32
N LEU A 122 33.45 10.73 -9.00
CA LEU A 122 34.39 10.34 -7.95
C LEU A 122 35.85 10.49 -8.40
N ASN A 123 36.16 10.19 -9.65
CA ASN A 123 37.51 10.35 -10.18
C ASN A 123 37.97 11.81 -10.17
N GLN A 124 37.05 12.78 -10.32
CA GLN A 124 37.38 14.21 -10.27
C GLN A 124 38.05 14.65 -8.94
N PRO A 125 37.42 14.53 -7.76
CA PRO A 125 38.06 14.89 -6.50
C PRO A 125 39.26 14.00 -6.18
N LEU A 126 39.24 12.71 -6.53
CA LEU A 126 40.38 11.81 -6.30
C LEU A 126 41.62 12.23 -7.09
N THR A 127 41.45 12.60 -8.36
CA THR A 127 42.53 13.13 -9.20
C THR A 127 43.06 14.44 -8.62
N ALA A 128 42.17 15.35 -8.19
CA ALA A 128 42.57 16.61 -7.59
C ALA A 128 43.36 16.41 -6.28
N ILE A 129 42.94 15.48 -5.41
CA ILE A 129 43.68 15.12 -4.19
C ILE A 129 45.08 14.65 -4.54
N SER A 130 45.20 13.71 -5.49
CA SER A 130 46.51 13.18 -5.93
C SER A 130 47.40 14.30 -6.45
N ASN A 131 46.85 15.20 -7.28
CA ASN A 131 47.59 16.33 -7.85
C ASN A 131 48.06 17.31 -6.76
N TYR A 132 47.22 17.65 -5.79
CA TYR A 132 47.61 18.55 -4.70
C TYR A 132 48.69 17.91 -3.81
N CYS A 133 48.58 16.62 -3.49
CA CYS A 133 49.60 15.91 -2.74
C CYS A 133 50.94 15.84 -3.51
N GLN A 134 50.91 15.57 -4.82
CA GLN A 134 52.11 15.58 -5.65
C GLN A 134 52.74 16.97 -5.74
N ALA A 135 51.92 18.03 -5.90
CA ALA A 135 52.39 19.40 -5.87
C ALA A 135 53.02 19.76 -4.52
N SER A 136 52.42 19.34 -3.40
CA SER A 136 53.01 19.50 -2.05
C SER A 136 54.38 18.82 -1.95
N LEU A 137 54.54 17.61 -2.47
CA LEU A 137 55.83 16.90 -2.49
C LEU A 137 56.88 17.65 -3.32
N GLN A 138 56.52 18.10 -4.53
CA GLN A 138 57.43 18.87 -5.39
C GLN A 138 57.83 20.21 -4.78
N LEU A 139 56.90 20.91 -4.13
CA LEU A 139 57.19 22.19 -3.46
C LEU A 139 58.21 22.02 -2.33
N MET A 140 58.15 20.92 -1.58
CA MET A 140 59.13 20.62 -0.53
C MET A 140 60.55 20.38 -1.07
N GLU A 141 60.69 19.99 -2.34
CA GLU A 141 61.99 19.78 -2.99
C GLU A 141 62.54 21.04 -3.66
N MET A 142 61.67 21.91 -4.16
CA MET A 142 62.04 23.03 -5.05
C MET A 142 62.07 24.41 -4.38
N VAL A 143 61.45 24.58 -3.21
CA VAL A 143 61.27 25.88 -2.56
C VAL A 143 62.00 25.90 -1.21
N GLU A 144 62.74 26.99 -0.96
CA GLU A 144 63.59 27.17 0.24
C GLU A 144 62.76 27.28 1.53
N GLU A 145 61.59 27.93 1.46
CA GLU A 145 60.58 27.99 2.54
C GLU A 145 59.19 27.51 2.03
N PRO A 146 58.99 26.18 1.90
CA PRO A 146 57.81 25.63 1.21
C PRO A 146 56.54 25.60 2.07
N VAL A 147 56.66 25.76 3.39
CA VAL A 147 55.62 25.48 4.37
C VAL A 147 54.27 26.13 4.05
N PRO A 148 54.18 27.45 3.72
CA PRO A 148 52.88 28.09 3.44
C PRO A 148 52.18 27.54 2.19
N GLN A 149 52.95 27.18 1.17
CA GLN A 149 52.43 26.70 -0.12
C GLN A 149 51.99 25.23 0.00
N VAL A 150 52.78 24.42 0.71
CA VAL A 150 52.46 23.03 1.05
C VAL A 150 51.19 22.96 1.88
N GLU A 151 51.07 23.80 2.92
CA GLU A 151 49.87 23.85 3.76
C GLU A 151 48.62 24.21 2.93
N SER A 152 48.73 25.20 2.03
CA SER A 152 47.65 25.60 1.13
C SER A 152 47.20 24.44 0.22
N ALA A 153 48.16 23.75 -0.42
CA ALA A 153 47.87 22.60 -1.28
C ALA A 153 47.22 21.44 -0.50
N LEU A 154 47.70 21.14 0.71
CA LEU A 154 47.10 20.10 1.56
C LEU A 154 45.69 20.48 2.02
N ARG A 155 45.42 21.76 2.33
CA ARG A 155 44.05 22.23 2.65
C ARG A 155 43.10 22.02 1.47
N LEU A 156 43.56 22.25 0.23
CA LEU A 156 42.78 21.96 -0.98
C LEU A 156 42.52 20.46 -1.14
N ALA A 157 43.51 19.60 -0.88
CA ALA A 157 43.34 18.15 -0.87
C ALA A 157 42.29 17.69 0.15
N VAL A 158 42.34 18.22 1.39
CA VAL A 158 41.34 17.93 2.43
C VAL A 158 39.93 18.35 1.98
N ALA A 159 39.79 19.52 1.35
CA ALA A 159 38.51 19.98 0.82
C ALA A 159 37.94 19.04 -0.26
N GLN A 160 38.78 18.52 -1.16
CA GLN A 160 38.36 17.54 -2.17
C GLN A 160 38.03 16.18 -1.56
N ALA A 161 38.74 15.74 -0.53
CA ALA A 161 38.42 14.52 0.20
C ALA A 161 37.03 14.59 0.86
N ASN A 162 36.71 15.73 1.48
CA ASN A 162 35.38 16.00 2.03
C ASN A 162 34.30 15.98 0.94
N ARG A 163 34.58 16.58 -0.22
CA ARG A 163 33.66 16.56 -1.37
C ARG A 163 33.40 15.13 -1.87
N ALA A 164 34.42 14.30 -1.99
CA ALA A 164 34.27 12.89 -2.35
C ALA A 164 33.41 12.14 -1.33
N GLY A 165 33.60 12.42 -0.03
CA GLY A 165 32.77 11.86 1.04
C GLY A 165 31.28 12.22 0.91
N GLU A 166 30.96 13.47 0.55
CA GLU A 166 29.57 13.90 0.33
C GLU A 166 28.93 13.22 -0.89
N ILE A 167 29.69 12.98 -1.96
CA ILE A 167 29.22 12.19 -3.12
C ILE A 167 28.86 10.77 -2.66
N ILE A 168 29.77 10.08 -1.96
CA ILE A 168 29.54 8.72 -1.44
C ILE A 168 28.32 8.66 -0.52
N LYS A 169 28.14 9.66 0.33
CA LYS A 169 27.00 9.75 1.26
C LYS A 169 25.66 9.84 0.52
N ARG A 170 25.58 10.66 -0.54
CA ARG A 170 24.38 10.77 -1.39
C ARG A 170 24.08 9.46 -2.11
N LEU A 171 25.10 8.78 -2.64
CA LEU A 171 24.94 7.47 -3.28
C LEU A 171 24.40 6.43 -2.30
N ARG A 172 24.96 6.37 -1.09
CA ARG A 172 24.48 5.45 -0.05
C ARG A 172 23.03 5.72 0.36
N ALA A 173 22.63 7.00 0.40
CA ALA A 173 21.25 7.38 0.70
C ALA A 173 20.26 6.87 -0.37
N LEU A 174 20.63 6.93 -1.65
CA LEU A 174 19.82 6.42 -2.77
C LEU A 174 19.67 4.89 -2.76
N VAL A 175 20.73 4.14 -2.40
CA VAL A 175 20.69 2.66 -2.33
C VAL A 175 19.91 2.17 -1.11
N SER A 176 20.05 2.87 0.03
CA SER A 176 19.55 2.38 1.31
C SER A 176 18.05 2.04 1.26
N LYS A 177 17.68 0.92 1.87
CA LYS A 177 16.28 0.56 2.10
C LYS A 177 15.72 1.49 3.17
N ARG A 178 15.36 2.72 2.80
CA ARG A 178 14.61 3.59 3.71
C ARG A 178 13.21 2.99 3.87
N ALA A 179 12.89 2.55 5.07
CA ALA A 179 11.51 2.26 5.43
C ALA A 179 10.73 3.55 5.19
N MET A 180 9.79 3.52 4.26
CA MET A 180 8.91 4.66 4.01
C MET A 180 7.98 4.73 5.23
N GLU A 181 8.34 5.56 6.20
CA GLU A 181 7.50 5.77 7.37
C GLU A 181 6.27 6.58 6.95
N THR A 182 5.16 5.87 6.75
CA THR A 182 3.86 6.50 6.60
C THR A 182 3.41 6.98 7.97
N ARG A 183 3.52 8.29 8.21
CA ARG A 183 2.97 8.95 9.40
C ARG A 183 1.65 9.62 9.01
N LEU A 184 0.68 9.62 9.92
CA LEU A 184 -0.49 10.48 9.79
C LEU A 184 -0.02 11.94 9.87
N VAL A 185 -0.18 12.64 8.75
CA VAL A 185 0.24 14.02 8.60
C VAL A 185 -1.01 14.87 8.35
N ASP A 186 -1.18 15.91 9.16
CA ASP A 186 -2.18 16.94 8.91
C ASP A 186 -1.76 17.75 7.67
N LEU A 187 -2.50 17.56 6.57
CA LEU A 187 -2.28 18.22 5.29
C LEU A 187 -2.33 19.75 5.41
N ASN A 188 -3.21 20.30 6.24
CA ASN A 188 -3.33 21.75 6.42
C ASN A 188 -2.09 22.31 7.14
N ARG A 189 -1.58 21.56 8.14
CA ARG A 189 -0.34 21.92 8.85
C ARG A 189 0.89 21.83 7.94
N TRP A 190 0.95 20.83 7.07
CA TRP A 190 2.05 20.66 6.11
C TRP A 190 2.02 21.70 4.98
N LEU A 191 0.84 22.03 4.46
CA LEU A 191 0.66 23.12 3.50
C LEU A 191 1.08 24.46 4.12
N GLY A 192 0.74 24.71 5.39
CA GLY A 192 1.17 25.90 6.11
C GLY A 192 2.69 26.02 6.32
N THR A 193 3.39 24.89 6.51
CA THR A 193 4.87 24.88 6.66
C THR A 193 5.59 24.93 5.32
N ALA A 194 5.07 24.27 4.28
CA ALA A 194 5.61 24.36 2.92
C ALA A 194 5.40 25.76 2.31
N CYS A 195 4.28 26.41 2.61
CA CYS A 195 4.00 27.78 2.18
C CYS A 195 4.77 28.85 2.96
N PHE A 196 5.53 28.47 4.00
CA PHE A 196 6.44 29.35 4.77
C PHE A 196 7.90 29.28 4.30
N LEU A 197 8.20 28.54 3.22
CA LEU A 197 9.47 28.62 2.47
C LEU A 197 9.56 29.69 1.34
N PRO A 198 8.92 30.89 1.37
CA PRO A 198 9.18 31.91 0.35
C PRO A 198 10.49 32.72 0.48
N SER A 199 11.41 32.45 1.41
CA SER A 199 12.61 33.29 1.57
C SER A 199 13.88 32.81 0.85
N MET A 200 13.86 31.67 0.14
CA MET A 200 15.06 31.16 -0.58
C MET A 200 14.93 31.00 -2.11
N ILE A 201 13.80 31.38 -2.73
CA ILE A 201 13.60 31.30 -4.20
C ILE A 201 13.26 32.68 -4.78
N SER A 202 14.03 33.70 -4.43
CA SER A 202 13.98 34.99 -5.12
C SER A 202 15.37 35.46 -5.48
N ARG A 203 16.00 34.77 -6.45
CA ARG A 203 17.02 35.40 -7.29
C ARG A 203 16.87 35.16 -8.78
N HIS A 204 16.02 34.25 -9.27
CA HIS A 204 15.78 34.09 -10.71
C HIS A 204 14.29 34.13 -11.04
N GLY A 205 13.86 35.27 -11.60
CA GLY A 205 12.86 35.40 -12.67
C GLY A 205 11.51 34.67 -12.55
N ALA A 206 10.49 35.45 -12.16
CA ALA A 206 9.11 35.39 -12.67
C ALA A 206 8.33 34.07 -12.54
N LEU A 207 7.69 33.85 -11.39
CA LEU A 207 6.38 33.17 -11.32
C LEU A 207 5.55 33.81 -10.20
N ARG A 208 4.44 34.46 -10.57
CA ARG A 208 3.45 35.02 -9.62
C ARG A 208 2.48 33.91 -9.21
N TRP A 209 2.40 33.60 -7.93
CA TRP A 209 1.32 32.77 -7.36
C TRP A 209 0.22 33.68 -6.81
N CYS A 210 -1.02 33.45 -7.22
CA CYS A 210 -2.21 34.18 -6.78
C CYS A 210 -2.79 33.49 -5.52
N SER A 211 -2.99 34.24 -4.43
CA SER A 211 -3.33 33.69 -3.10
C SER A 211 -4.83 33.48 -2.85
N CYS A 212 -5.64 33.18 -3.87
CA CYS A 212 -7.09 33.19 -3.72
C CYS A 212 -7.74 31.95 -4.38
N CYS A 213 -7.72 30.82 -3.68
CA CYS A 213 -8.69 29.73 -3.88
C CYS A 213 -8.86 28.96 -2.56
N ILE A 214 -9.81 29.41 -1.74
CA ILE A 214 -10.38 28.66 -0.60
C ILE A 214 -11.62 27.91 -1.11
N PRO A 215 -11.90 26.68 -0.63
CA PRO A 215 -12.94 25.82 -1.20
C PRO A 215 -14.35 26.18 -0.68
N ILE A 216 -15.33 26.17 -1.57
CA ILE A 216 -16.75 26.30 -1.23
C ILE A 216 -17.33 24.89 -1.01
N LEU A 217 -17.73 24.62 0.23
CA LEU A 217 -18.67 23.55 0.59
C LEU A 217 -19.99 23.74 -0.17
N PHE A 218 -20.49 22.69 -0.82
CA PHE A 218 -21.92 22.55 -1.06
C PHE A 218 -22.48 21.41 -0.19
N ARG A 219 -23.70 21.68 0.26
CA ARG A 219 -24.50 21.07 1.31
C ARG A 219 -24.92 19.63 1.01
#